data_AF-A0AA35XGH9-F1
#
_entry.id   AF-A0AA35XGH9-F1
#
_cell.length_a   1.000
_cell.length_b   1.000
_cell.length_c   1.000
_cell.angle_alpha   90.00
_cell.angle_beta   90.00
_cell.angle_gamma   90.00
#
_symmetry.space_group_name_H-M   'P 1'
#
loop_
_entity.id
_entity.type
_entity.pdbx_description
1 polymer ?
#
loop_
_entity_poly.entity_id
_entity_poly.type
_entity_poly.pdbx_seq_one_letter_code
_entity_poly.pdbx_strand_id
1 'polypeptide(L)'
;MNESHFRDLMIQHCRPPPAKVHTEASLIKMGFPTHLLNGPLTPCLCHLEKASLEKITADGYFCPQCNSKYCELPVTCQVCGLTLVKAPHLARSYYHLFPLPAFTETLLERSICVGCQSIVTEKVYSCPKCTQHFCLDCDLYIHETLHNCPGCL
;
A
#
# COMPACT_ATOMS: atom_id res chain seq x y z
N MET A 1 -25.89 -19.29 6.70
CA MET A 1 -24.62 -18.79 6.14
C MET A 1 -25.01 -17.86 5.00
N ASN A 2 -24.82 -16.55 5.17
CA ASN A 2 -25.26 -15.54 4.21
C ASN A 2 -24.05 -15.05 3.40
N GLU A 3 -24.29 -14.56 2.18
CA GLU A 3 -23.25 -14.05 1.27
C GLU A 3 -22.43 -12.90 1.90
N SER A 4 -23.08 -12.02 2.67
CA SER A 4 -22.41 -10.95 3.42
C SER A 4 -21.36 -11.50 4.40
N HIS A 5 -21.75 -12.49 5.20
CA HIS A 5 -20.85 -13.12 6.16
C HIS A 5 -19.66 -13.80 5.47
N PHE A 6 -19.87 -14.44 4.31
CA PHE A 6 -18.77 -15.01 3.54
C PHE A 6 -17.81 -13.94 3.02
N ARG A 7 -18.33 -12.82 2.51
CA ARG A 7 -17.52 -11.67 2.09
C ARG A 7 -16.70 -11.10 3.25
N ASP A 8 -17.29 -10.98 4.43
CA ASP A 8 -16.60 -10.48 5.63
C ASP A 8 -15.43 -11.39 6.02
N LEU A 9 -15.63 -12.71 6.01
CA LEU A 9 -14.56 -13.68 6.26
C LEU A 9 -13.44 -13.58 5.21
N MET A 10 -13.78 -13.39 3.94
CA MET A 10 -12.78 -13.20 2.88
C MET A 10 -11.95 -11.93 3.12
N ILE A 11 -12.59 -10.81 3.49
CA ILE A 11 -11.92 -9.55 3.79
C ILE A 11 -11.00 -9.68 5.01
N GLN A 12 -11.40 -10.43 6.03
CA GLN A 12 -10.56 -10.70 7.21
C GLN A 12 -9.24 -11.38 6.82
N HIS A 13 -9.27 -12.29 5.84
CA HIS A 13 -8.08 -12.97 5.34
C HIS A 13 -7.21 -12.13 4.39
N CYS A 14 -7.69 -10.99 3.91
CA CYS A 14 -6.86 -10.04 3.15
C CYS A 14 -5.85 -9.30 4.05
N ARG A 15 -6.10 -9.21 5.37
CA ARG A 15 -5.17 -8.59 6.31
C ARG A 15 -4.05 -9.58 6.67
N PRO A 16 -2.77 -9.19 6.55
CA PRO A 16 -1.68 -10.09 6.94
C PRO A 16 -1.81 -10.43 8.43
N PRO A 17 -1.85 -11.73 8.81
CA PRO A 17 -1.99 -12.12 10.20
C PRO A 17 -0.73 -11.75 10.99
N PRO A 18 -0.86 -11.50 12.31
CA PRO A 18 0.30 -11.27 13.15
C PRO A 18 1.22 -12.51 13.14
N ALA A 19 2.53 -12.27 13.08
CA ALA A 19 3.52 -13.34 13.13
C ALA A 19 3.46 -14.08 14.49
N LYS A 20 3.67 -15.40 14.47
CA LYS A 20 3.78 -16.19 15.71
C LYS A 20 5.12 -15.90 16.38
N VAL A 21 5.19 -16.00 17.71
CA VAL A 21 6.37 -15.66 18.53
C VAL A 21 7.65 -16.42 18.12
N HIS A 22 7.52 -17.61 17.52
CA HIS A 22 8.63 -18.44 17.04
C HIS A 22 8.93 -18.30 15.54
N THR A 23 8.42 -17.26 14.88
CA THR A 23 8.70 -17.02 13.46
C THR A 23 10.08 -16.36 13.32
N GLU A 24 11.00 -17.02 12.63
CA GLU A 24 12.32 -16.45 12.36
C GLU A 24 12.19 -15.23 11.43
N ALA A 25 12.75 -14.09 11.85
CA ALA A 25 12.83 -12.90 11.03
C ALA A 25 14.13 -12.96 10.21
N SER A 26 14.01 -13.14 8.90
CA SER A 26 15.14 -13.09 7.97
C SER A 26 15.15 -11.78 7.20
N LEU A 27 16.31 -11.13 7.12
CA LEU A 27 16.49 -9.92 6.34
C LEU A 27 16.71 -10.29 4.87
N ILE A 28 15.76 -9.91 4.02
CA ILE A 28 15.86 -10.11 2.58
C ILE A 28 16.44 -8.86 1.91
N LYS A 29 17.33 -9.07 0.95
CA LYS A 29 17.84 -7.99 0.10
C LYS A 29 16.82 -7.68 -0.99
N MET A 30 16.41 -6.42 -1.10
CA MET A 30 15.51 -5.92 -2.15
C MET A 30 16.22 -4.89 -3.03
N GLY A 31 15.82 -4.82 -4.30
CA GLY A 31 16.31 -3.83 -5.26
C GLY A 31 15.21 -2.88 -5.70
N PHE A 32 15.51 -1.57 -5.73
CA PHE A 32 14.66 -0.54 -6.30
C PHE A 32 15.19 -0.15 -7.68
N PRO A 33 14.69 -0.77 -8.76
CA PRO A 33 15.18 -0.48 -10.10
C PRO A 33 14.73 0.90 -10.57
N THR A 34 15.57 1.55 -11.37
CA THR A 34 15.22 2.79 -12.07
C THR A 34 14.39 2.47 -13.31
N HIS A 35 13.40 3.31 -13.59
CA HIS A 35 12.62 3.24 -14.83
C HIS A 35 13.27 4.16 -15.86
N LEU A 36 13.72 3.59 -16.98
CA LEU A 36 14.25 4.38 -18.08
C LEU A 36 13.22 4.41 -19.21
N LEU A 37 12.90 5.62 -19.67
CA LEU A 37 12.06 5.88 -20.83
C LEU A 37 12.95 6.20 -22.03
N ASN A 38 12.61 5.69 -23.21
CA ASN A 38 13.31 5.99 -24.47
C ASN A 38 14.82 5.66 -24.45
N GLY A 39 15.19 4.54 -23.84
CA GLY A 39 16.55 4.02 -23.85
C GLY A 39 16.89 3.27 -25.15
N PRO A 40 18.10 2.69 -25.23
CA PRO A 40 18.44 1.80 -26.33
C PRO A 40 17.51 0.59 -26.36
N LEU A 41 17.15 0.16 -27.57
CA LEU A 41 16.38 -1.05 -27.82
C LEU A 41 17.14 -2.26 -27.26
N THR A 42 16.69 -2.74 -26.11
CA THR A 42 17.31 -3.84 -25.36
C THR A 42 16.32 -4.98 -25.20
N PRO A 43 16.77 -6.23 -25.09
CA PRO A 43 15.86 -7.33 -24.84
C PRO A 43 15.32 -7.29 -23.41
N CYS A 44 14.04 -7.60 -23.23
CA CYS A 44 13.42 -7.75 -21.90
C CYS A 44 13.54 -9.20 -21.43
N LEU A 45 14.07 -9.42 -20.22
CA LEU A 45 14.29 -10.76 -19.69
C LEU A 45 12.97 -11.47 -19.32
N CYS A 46 11.88 -10.73 -19.07
CA CYS A 46 10.54 -11.30 -18.86
C CYS A 46 10.01 -12.07 -20.07
N HIS A 47 10.43 -11.66 -21.27
CA HIS A 47 9.83 -12.06 -22.55
C HIS A 47 10.83 -12.78 -23.46
N LEU A 48 12.04 -13.08 -22.98
CA LEU A 48 13.05 -13.74 -23.80
C LEU A 48 12.58 -15.13 -24.28
N GLU A 49 11.92 -15.88 -23.39
CA GLU A 49 11.47 -17.26 -23.63
C GLU A 49 10.04 -17.35 -24.20
N LYS A 50 9.19 -16.35 -23.88
CA LYS A 50 7.82 -16.30 -24.40
C LYS A 50 7.86 -15.79 -25.84
N ALA A 51 7.22 -16.47 -26.77
CA ALA A 51 7.12 -16.07 -28.18
C ALA A 51 6.22 -14.83 -28.40
N SER A 52 6.31 -13.83 -27.53
CA SER A 52 5.57 -12.57 -27.64
C SER A 52 6.32 -11.56 -28.53
N LEU A 53 5.58 -10.67 -29.19
CA LEU A 53 6.10 -9.65 -30.11
C LEU A 53 6.94 -8.55 -29.42
N GLU A 54 6.94 -8.47 -28.09
CA GLU A 54 7.54 -7.39 -27.30
C GLU A 54 8.91 -7.76 -26.71
N LYS A 55 9.72 -8.50 -27.46
CA LYS A 55 11.06 -8.94 -27.00
C LYS A 55 12.02 -7.79 -26.77
N ILE A 56 11.88 -6.71 -27.54
CA ILE A 56 12.79 -5.58 -27.57
C ILE A 56 11.98 -4.31 -27.38
N THR A 57 12.19 -3.62 -26.27
CA THR A 57 11.53 -2.36 -25.92
C THR A 57 12.59 -1.30 -25.58
N ALA A 58 12.24 -0.03 -25.75
CA ALA A 58 13.11 1.08 -25.36
C ALA A 58 12.95 1.43 -23.87
N ASP A 59 11.82 1.06 -23.28
CA ASP A 59 11.42 1.32 -21.90
C ASP A 59 11.51 0.07 -21.03
N GLY A 60 11.78 0.29 -19.74
CA GLY A 60 11.78 -0.77 -18.73
C GLY A 60 12.51 -0.41 -17.44
N TYR A 61 12.48 -1.35 -16.51
CA TYR A 61 13.13 -1.30 -15.21
C TYR A 61 14.46 -2.04 -15.25
N PHE A 62 15.51 -1.40 -14.73
CA PHE A 62 16.87 -1.95 -14.74
C PHE A 62 17.29 -2.42 -13.36
N CYS A 63 17.72 -3.69 -13.28
CA CYS A 63 18.20 -4.26 -12.03
C CYS A 63 19.45 -3.49 -11.53
N PRO A 64 19.46 -2.98 -10.29
CA PRO A 64 20.59 -2.19 -9.80
C PRO A 64 21.88 -3.00 -9.57
N GLN A 65 21.82 -4.33 -9.59
CA GLN A 65 22.98 -5.20 -9.34
C GLN A 65 23.61 -5.78 -10.62
N CYS A 66 22.80 -6.14 -11.62
CA CYS A 66 23.30 -6.78 -12.85
C CYS A 66 22.87 -6.06 -14.13
N ASN A 67 22.11 -4.96 -14.01
CA ASN A 67 21.63 -4.14 -15.13
C ASN A 67 20.73 -4.85 -16.15
N SER A 68 20.17 -6.02 -15.82
CA SER A 68 19.17 -6.70 -16.67
C SER A 68 17.84 -5.94 -16.68
N LYS A 69 17.15 -5.92 -17.83
CA LYS A 69 15.89 -5.19 -18.04
C LYS A 69 14.64 -6.04 -17.83
N TYR A 70 13.64 -5.45 -17.17
CA TYR A 70 12.29 -6.00 -16.95
C TYR A 70 11.20 -5.00 -17.33
N CYS A 71 10.07 -5.45 -17.85
CA CYS A 71 8.95 -4.59 -18.24
C CYS A 71 8.01 -4.25 -17.06
N GLU A 72 7.92 -5.13 -16.07
CA GLU A 72 6.98 -5.00 -14.96
C GLU A 72 7.66 -5.31 -13.62
N LEU A 73 7.03 -4.85 -12.54
CA LEU A 73 7.42 -5.07 -11.16
C LEU A 73 6.16 -5.40 -10.35
N PRO A 74 6.23 -6.25 -9.31
CA PRO A 74 7.43 -6.85 -8.73
C PRO A 74 7.90 -8.11 -9.47
N VAL A 75 9.22 -8.32 -9.56
CA VAL A 75 9.81 -9.53 -10.16
C VAL A 75 11.10 -9.93 -9.46
N THR A 76 11.44 -11.22 -9.48
CA THR A 76 12.77 -11.70 -9.07
C THR A 76 13.69 -11.69 -10.28
N CYS A 77 14.85 -11.06 -10.14
CA CYS A 77 15.84 -10.97 -11.21
C CYS A 77 16.39 -12.36 -11.56
N GLN A 78 16.27 -12.80 -12.81
CA GLN A 78 16.72 -14.13 -13.25
C GLN A 78 18.25 -14.25 -13.36
N VAL A 79 18.97 -13.13 -13.37
CA VAL A 79 20.45 -13.11 -13.46
C VAL A 79 21.10 -13.18 -12.08
N CYS A 80 20.60 -12.41 -11.12
CA CYS A 80 21.25 -12.27 -9.80
C CYS A 80 20.38 -12.66 -8.61
N GLY A 81 19.13 -13.08 -8.83
CA GLY A 81 18.20 -13.50 -7.78
C GLY A 81 17.61 -12.37 -6.94
N LEU A 82 17.97 -11.11 -7.20
CA LEU A 82 17.49 -9.96 -6.42
C LEU A 82 16.00 -9.70 -6.66
N THR A 83 15.21 -9.60 -5.59
CA THR A 83 13.79 -9.20 -5.66
C THR A 83 13.67 -7.72 -6.00
N LEU A 84 13.08 -7.40 -7.14
CA LEU A 84 12.88 -6.05 -7.63
C LEU A 84 11.47 -5.57 -7.31
N VAL A 85 11.37 -4.44 -6.62
CA VAL A 85 10.09 -3.84 -6.20
C VAL A 85 10.11 -2.33 -6.41
N LYS A 86 8.93 -1.73 -6.60
CA LYS A 86 8.78 -0.27 -6.51
C LYS A 86 8.68 0.13 -5.04
N ALA A 87 9.32 1.24 -4.66
CA ALA A 87 9.16 1.81 -3.32
C ALA A 87 7.68 2.03 -2.93
N PRO A 88 6.80 2.53 -3.84
CA PRO A 88 5.36 2.60 -3.58
C PRO A 88 4.67 1.28 -3.20
N HIS A 89 5.13 0.13 -3.68
CA HIS A 89 4.53 -1.16 -3.32
C HIS A 89 4.76 -1.49 -1.85
N LEU A 90 5.97 -1.19 -1.35
CA LEU A 90 6.28 -1.30 0.08
C LEU A 90 5.54 -0.23 0.87
N ALA A 91 5.55 1.03 0.41
CA ALA A 91 4.83 2.14 1.03
C ALA A 91 3.35 1.80 1.28
N ARG A 92 2.71 1.12 0.32
CA ARG A 92 1.31 0.69 0.46
C ARG A 92 1.11 -0.31 1.61
N SER A 93 2.09 -1.13 1.96
CA SER A 93 1.96 -2.03 3.12
C SER A 93 2.09 -1.34 4.48
N TYR A 94 2.47 -0.06 4.55
CA TYR A 94 2.72 0.63 5.82
C TYR A 94 1.49 0.71 6.72
N TYR A 95 0.28 0.85 6.18
CA TYR A 95 -0.93 0.91 7.02
C TYR A 95 -1.26 -0.41 7.74
N HIS A 96 -0.74 -1.54 7.25
CA HIS A 96 -0.84 -2.81 7.97
C HIS A 96 0.21 -2.91 9.09
N LEU A 97 1.37 -2.26 8.92
CA LEU A 97 2.44 -2.24 9.93
C LEU A 97 2.14 -1.25 11.05
N PHE A 98 1.49 -0.14 10.73
CA PHE A 98 1.17 0.95 11.65
C PHE A 98 -0.29 1.37 11.46
N PRO A 99 -1.26 0.60 11.98
CA PRO A 99 -2.67 0.93 11.83
C PRO A 99 -2.99 2.25 12.53
N LEU A 100 -3.85 3.05 11.90
CA LEU A 100 -4.36 4.27 12.51
C LEU A 100 -5.19 3.92 13.75
N PRO A 101 -4.94 4.54 14.92
CA PRO A 101 -5.77 4.33 16.11
C PRO A 101 -7.20 4.79 15.86
N ALA A 102 -8.18 4.02 16.35
CA ALA A 102 -9.58 4.39 16.30
C ALA A 102 -9.82 5.76 16.96
N PHE A 103 -10.67 6.57 16.34
CA PHE A 103 -11.06 7.87 16.89
C PHE A 103 -12.01 7.68 18.07
N THR A 104 -11.93 8.60 19.04
CA THR A 104 -12.78 8.56 20.23
C THR A 104 -14.09 9.29 19.96
N GLU A 105 -15.21 8.61 20.15
CA GLU A 105 -16.55 9.20 20.04
C GLU A 105 -16.82 10.10 21.25
N THR A 106 -17.20 11.35 20.99
CA THR A 106 -17.57 12.34 22.00
C THR A 106 -18.88 13.02 21.63
N LEU A 107 -19.66 13.39 22.66
CA LEU A 107 -20.91 14.13 22.54
C LEU A 107 -20.60 15.62 22.71
N LEU A 108 -20.34 16.33 21.60
CA LEU A 108 -20.21 17.79 21.58
C LEU A 108 -21.41 18.44 20.90
N GLU A 109 -21.90 19.55 21.46
CA GLU A 109 -23.10 20.24 20.99
C GLU A 109 -22.97 20.78 19.55
N ARG A 110 -21.79 21.32 19.19
CA ARG A 110 -21.46 21.79 17.84
C ARG A 110 -19.95 21.75 17.57
N SER A 111 -19.53 21.02 16.55
CA SER A 111 -18.15 21.03 16.05
C SER A 111 -18.12 21.11 14.52
N ILE A 112 -17.00 21.56 13.96
CA ILE A 112 -16.78 21.58 12.50
C ILE A 112 -15.83 20.42 12.18
N CYS A 113 -16.24 19.55 11.26
CA CYS A 113 -15.40 18.46 10.80
C CYS A 113 -14.22 19.01 10.00
N VAL A 114 -12.99 18.66 10.36
CA VAL A 114 -11.80 19.13 9.62
C VAL A 114 -11.72 18.56 8.20
N GLY A 115 -12.22 17.34 7.98
CA GLY A 115 -12.20 16.68 6.68
C GLY A 115 -13.11 17.33 5.62
N CYS A 116 -14.40 17.50 5.93
CA CYS A 116 -15.40 17.98 4.98
C CYS A 116 -15.98 19.37 5.30
N GLN A 117 -15.54 20.00 6.40
CA GLN A 117 -15.99 21.32 6.86
C GLN A 117 -17.50 21.41 7.21
N SER A 118 -18.20 20.29 7.35
CA SER A 118 -19.59 20.27 7.78
C SER A 118 -19.71 20.47 9.29
N ILE A 119 -20.83 21.07 9.70
CA ILE A 119 -21.20 21.19 11.12
C ILE A 119 -21.76 19.85 11.60
N VAL A 120 -21.27 19.38 12.74
CA VAL A 120 -21.66 18.13 13.38
C VAL A 120 -22.24 18.45 14.76
N THR A 121 -23.42 17.90 15.07
CA THR A 121 -24.23 18.28 16.25
C THR A 121 -24.47 17.16 17.26
N GLU A 122 -24.20 15.90 16.90
CA GLU A 122 -24.49 14.76 17.76
C GLU A 122 -23.21 13.98 18.12
N LYS A 123 -22.68 13.25 17.15
CA LYS A 123 -21.53 12.36 17.33
C LYS A 123 -20.31 12.91 16.63
N VAL A 124 -19.30 13.27 17.41
CA VAL A 124 -18.02 13.76 16.91
C VAL A 124 -16.95 12.72 17.19
N TYR A 125 -16.09 12.47 16.21
CA TYR A 125 -14.96 11.54 16.32
C TYR A 125 -13.68 12.33 16.46
N SER A 126 -12.96 12.16 17.57
CA SER A 126 -11.72 12.88 17.86
C SER A 126 -10.50 12.00 17.64
N CYS A 127 -9.50 12.53 16.92
CA CYS A 127 -8.24 11.83 16.76
C CYS A 127 -7.43 11.87 18.07
N PRO A 128 -6.96 10.73 18.61
CA PRO A 128 -6.22 10.71 19.89
C PRO A 128 -4.85 11.40 19.84
N LYS A 129 -4.35 11.72 18.65
CA LYS A 129 -3.00 12.29 18.45
C LYS A 129 -3.02 13.81 18.23
N CYS A 130 -3.86 14.31 17.33
CA CYS A 130 -3.97 15.74 17.04
C CYS A 130 -5.22 16.42 17.63
N THR A 131 -6.08 15.66 18.32
CA THR A 131 -7.33 16.11 18.98
C THR A 131 -8.34 16.82 18.07
N GLN A 132 -8.16 16.75 16.75
CA GLN A 132 -9.09 17.30 15.77
C GLN A 132 -10.37 16.46 15.63
N HIS A 133 -11.44 17.11 15.18
CA HIS A 133 -12.79 16.58 15.12
C HIS A 133 -13.21 16.18 13.69
N PHE A 134 -13.88 15.04 13.57
CA PHE A 134 -14.37 14.47 12.32
C PHE A 134 -15.83 14.02 12.45
N CYS A 135 -16.59 14.08 11.36
CA CYS A 135 -17.91 13.45 11.26
C CYS A 135 -17.77 11.93 11.03
N LEU A 136 -18.87 11.18 11.14
CA LEU A 136 -18.90 9.73 10.90
C LEU A 136 -18.37 9.37 9.50
N ASP A 137 -18.80 10.08 8.46
CA ASP A 137 -18.40 9.77 7.08
C ASP A 137 -16.89 9.97 6.88
N CYS A 138 -16.32 11.04 7.46
CA CYS A 138 -14.89 11.27 7.43
C CYS A 138 -14.14 10.24 8.25
N ASP A 139 -14.65 9.82 9.41
CA ASP A 139 -14.05 8.76 10.23
C ASP A 139 -13.97 7.43 9.45
N LEU A 140 -15.07 7.01 8.82
CA LEU A 140 -15.12 5.82 7.97
C LEU A 140 -14.15 5.93 6.79
N TYR A 141 -14.16 7.05 6.08
CA TYR A 141 -13.26 7.26 4.94
C TYR A 141 -11.78 7.24 5.36
N ILE A 142 -11.46 7.83 6.50
CA ILE A 142 -10.11 7.84 7.06
C ILE A 142 -9.65 6.41 7.40
N HIS A 143 -10.50 5.60 8.01
CA HIS A 143 -10.12 4.25 8.47
C HIS A 143 -10.16 3.18 7.36
N GLU A 144 -11.02 3.33 6.34
CA GLU A 144 -11.18 2.32 5.29
C GLU A 144 -10.38 2.63 4.02
N THR A 145 -10.17 3.91 3.70
CA THR A 145 -9.57 4.33 2.43
C THR A 145 -8.23 5.03 2.66
N LEU A 146 -8.21 6.11 3.45
CA LEU A 146 -7.03 6.98 3.55
C LEU A 146 -5.93 6.39 4.45
N HIS A 147 -6.33 5.63 5.48
CA HIS A 147 -5.49 5.02 6.52
C HIS A 147 -4.55 6.01 7.23
N ASN A 148 -4.82 7.31 7.14
CA ASN A 148 -4.05 8.39 7.72
C ASN A 148 -4.99 9.49 8.19
N CYS A 149 -4.76 10.07 9.36
CA CYS A 149 -5.51 11.22 9.83
C CYS A 149 -5.01 12.50 9.12
N PRO A 150 -5.87 13.23 8.37
CA PRO A 150 -5.49 14.47 7.69
C PRO A 150 -4.96 15.56 8.64
N GLY A 151 -5.38 15.52 9.91
CA GLY A 151 -4.96 16.45 10.94
C GLY A 151 -3.60 16.17 11.57
N CYS A 152 -3.04 14.99 11.33
CA CYS A 152 -1.73 14.58 11.86
C CYS A 152 -0.60 14.75 10.84
N LEU A 153 -0.93 15.05 9.59
CA LEU A 153 0.00 15.37 8.52
C LEU A 153 0.40 16.85 8.62
#